data_AF-A0A8D5U6K1-F1
#
_entry.id   AF-A0A8D5U6K1-F1
#
_cell.length_a   1.000
_cell.length_b   1.000
_cell.length_c   1.000
_cell.angle_alpha   90.00
_cell.angle_beta   90.00
_cell.angle_gamma   90.00
#
_symmetry.space_group_name_H-M   'P 1'
#
loop_
_entity.id
_entity.type
_entity.pdbx_description
1 polymer ?
#
loop_
_entity_poly.entity_id
_entity_poly.type
_entity_poly.pdbx_seq_one_letter_code
_entity_poly.pdbx_strand_id
1 'polypeptide(L)'
;MVVRIIIKVFKIINSSIDFKSLIGYDGKCVSQVLSYIPPDIEIIHACELFHYLLTKDKINKKFKSPSLLFLLLLTHEKNIKDATSRARLENEKAEALYQIVCCNNDQDNLILYQKGLTNEDRIALSKNAIHSMEWLS
;
A
#
# COMPACT_ATOMS: atom_id res chain seq x y z
N MET A 1 -0.91 -21.80 -2.69
CA MET A 1 -1.86 -20.88 -3.36
C MET A 1 -1.06 -19.66 -3.78
N VAL A 2 -0.83 -19.45 -5.08
CA VAL A 2 -0.08 -18.28 -5.58
C VAL A 2 -1.08 -17.13 -5.65
N VAL A 3 -0.92 -16.14 -4.77
CA VAL A 3 -1.72 -14.91 -4.83
C VAL A 3 -1.20 -14.08 -6.01
N ARG A 4 -2.08 -13.72 -6.94
CA ARG A 4 -1.72 -12.91 -8.10
C ARG A 4 -2.32 -11.53 -7.96
N ILE A 5 -1.48 -10.52 -8.16
CA ILE A 5 -1.77 -9.15 -7.76
C ILE A 5 -1.74 -8.27 -9.01
N ILE A 6 -2.81 -7.50 -9.21
CA ILE A 6 -2.83 -6.41 -10.18
C ILE A 6 -2.60 -5.11 -9.44
N ILE A 7 -1.66 -4.33 -9.96
CA ILE A 7 -1.32 -3.00 -9.45
C ILE A 7 -1.66 -1.99 -10.55
N LYS A 8 -2.38 -0.93 -10.18
CA LYS A 8 -2.67 0.21 -11.05
C LYS A 8 -2.32 1.50 -10.32
N VAL A 9 -1.70 2.44 -11.02
CA VAL A 9 -1.38 3.77 -10.49
C VAL A 9 -2.02 4.81 -11.41
N PHE A 10 -2.87 5.66 -10.85
CA PHE A 10 -3.57 6.72 -11.57
C PHE A 10 -3.12 8.09 -11.07
N LYS A 11 -2.74 8.99 -11.98
CA LYS A 11 -2.49 10.40 -11.65
C LYS A 11 -3.83 11.13 -11.55
N ILE A 12 -4.06 11.82 -10.43
CA ILE A 12 -5.26 12.63 -10.18
C ILE A 12 -4.96 14.06 -10.68
N ILE A 13 -5.68 14.49 -11.72
CA ILE A 13 -5.41 15.76 -12.42
C ILE A 13 -6.39 16.87 -11.99
N ASN A 14 -7.51 16.53 -11.36
CA ASN A 14 -8.60 17.48 -11.07
C ASN A 14 -8.76 17.70 -9.55
N SER A 15 -8.62 18.96 -9.11
CA SER A 15 -8.73 19.38 -7.70
C SER A 15 -10.15 19.33 -7.13
N SER A 16 -11.16 19.17 -7.98
CA SER A 16 -12.58 19.05 -7.56
C SER A 16 -12.98 17.66 -7.06
N ILE A 17 -12.12 16.65 -7.23
CA ILE A 17 -12.39 15.30 -6.75
C ILE A 17 -12.06 15.23 -5.26
N ASP A 18 -13.05 14.84 -4.43
CA ASP A 18 -12.78 14.47 -3.04
C ASP A 18 -11.93 13.18 -3.04
N PHE A 19 -10.61 13.33 -2.95
CA PHE A 19 -9.68 12.20 -2.98
C PHE A 19 -9.92 11.20 -1.87
N LYS A 20 -10.61 11.56 -0.77
CA LYS A 20 -10.98 10.61 0.28
C LYS A 20 -11.91 9.52 -0.23
N SER A 21 -12.75 9.83 -1.22
CA SER A 21 -13.61 8.84 -1.87
C SER A 21 -12.85 7.78 -2.67
N LEU A 22 -11.58 8.07 -3.02
CA LEU A 22 -10.69 7.16 -3.75
C LEU A 22 -9.93 6.20 -2.84
N ILE A 23 -10.05 6.36 -1.51
CA ILE A 23 -9.39 5.55 -0.49
C ILE A 23 -10.38 4.51 0.02
N GLY A 24 -10.08 3.23 -0.10
CA GLY A 24 -11.03 2.20 0.31
C GLY A 24 -10.52 0.79 0.16
N TYR A 25 -11.39 -0.14 0.58
CA TYR A 25 -11.22 -1.57 0.36
C TYR A 25 -12.60 -2.18 0.09
N ASP A 26 -12.74 -2.88 -1.03
CA ASP A 26 -14.03 -3.48 -1.46
C ASP A 26 -14.11 -5.00 -1.18
N GLY A 27 -13.13 -5.55 -0.47
CA GLY A 27 -13.00 -7.00 -0.24
C GLY A 27 -12.08 -7.71 -1.23
N LYS A 28 -11.69 -7.07 -2.34
CA LYS A 28 -10.75 -7.61 -3.34
C LYS A 28 -9.63 -6.64 -3.68
N CYS A 29 -9.98 -5.37 -3.80
CA CYS A 29 -9.11 -4.27 -4.16
C CYS A 29 -8.99 -3.29 -3.01
N VAL A 30 -7.76 -2.92 -2.66
CA VAL A 30 -7.46 -1.80 -1.77
C VAL A 30 -6.90 -0.64 -2.58
N SER A 31 -7.29 0.58 -2.22
CA SER A 31 -6.81 1.79 -2.85
C SER A 31 -6.33 2.79 -1.81
N GLN A 32 -5.26 3.50 -2.15
CA GLN A 32 -4.75 4.60 -1.35
C GLN A 32 -4.24 5.74 -2.21
N VAL A 33 -4.25 6.96 -1.66
CA VAL A 33 -3.78 8.18 -2.35
C VAL A 33 -2.54 8.73 -1.67
N LEU A 34 -1.47 8.93 -2.45
CA LEU A 34 -0.22 9.54 -2.03
C LEU A 34 0.19 10.68 -2.97
N SER A 35 1.03 11.59 -2.50
CA SER A 35 1.63 12.68 -3.29
C SER A 35 2.80 12.24 -4.16
N TYR A 36 3.28 11.01 -3.97
CA TYR A 36 4.38 10.40 -4.70
C TYR A 36 4.02 8.97 -5.13
N ILE A 37 4.78 8.45 -6.07
CA ILE A 37 4.69 7.03 -6.48
C ILE A 37 5.87 6.31 -5.81
N PRO A 38 5.64 5.37 -4.87
CA PRO A 38 6.71 4.53 -4.35
C PRO A 38 7.36 3.71 -5.47
N PRO A 39 8.63 3.28 -5.34
CA PRO A 39 9.24 2.32 -6.26
C PRO A 39 8.36 1.09 -6.45
N ASP A 40 8.21 0.58 -7.68
CA ASP A 40 7.20 -0.46 -7.91
C ASP A 40 7.46 -1.74 -7.10
N ILE A 41 8.72 -2.03 -6.73
CA ILE A 41 9.03 -3.16 -5.85
C ILE A 41 8.43 -3.01 -4.44
N GLU A 42 8.38 -1.77 -3.93
CA GLU A 42 7.74 -1.47 -2.64
C GLU A 42 6.23 -1.59 -2.76
N ILE A 43 5.63 -1.15 -3.88
CA ILE A 43 4.19 -1.31 -4.12
C ILE A 43 3.83 -2.79 -4.23
N ILE A 44 4.61 -3.59 -4.96
CA ILE A 44 4.44 -5.04 -5.08
C ILE A 44 4.50 -5.71 -3.71
N HIS A 45 5.54 -5.41 -2.94
CA HIS A 45 5.69 -6.01 -1.62
C HIS A 45 4.61 -5.55 -0.64
N ALA A 46 4.21 -4.29 -0.67
CA ALA A 46 3.10 -3.78 0.12
C ALA A 46 1.79 -4.49 -0.22
N CYS A 47 1.53 -4.76 -1.50
CA CYS A 47 0.39 -5.54 -1.96
C CYS A 47 0.42 -6.99 -1.46
N GLU A 48 1.54 -7.68 -1.62
CA GLU A 48 1.72 -9.07 -1.18
C GLU A 48 1.51 -9.20 0.34
N LEU A 49 2.16 -8.33 1.10
CA LEU A 49 2.01 -8.27 2.55
C LEU A 49 0.58 -7.92 2.94
N PHE A 50 -0.06 -6.97 2.28
CA PHE A 50 -1.44 -6.58 2.58
C PHE A 50 -2.38 -7.78 2.48
N HIS A 51 -2.36 -8.49 1.36
CA HIS A 51 -3.21 -9.66 1.16
C HIS A 51 -2.87 -10.80 2.13
N TYR A 52 -1.58 -11.06 2.37
CA TYR A 52 -1.14 -12.05 3.36
C TYR A 52 -1.60 -11.71 4.78
N LEU A 53 -1.48 -10.45 5.19
CA LEU A 53 -1.85 -9.99 6.53
C LEU A 53 -3.38 -10.05 6.74
N LEU A 54 -4.17 -9.75 5.71
CA LEU A 54 -5.63 -9.90 5.79
C LEU A 54 -6.10 -11.34 5.98
N THR A 55 -5.29 -12.35 5.64
CA THR A 55 -5.63 -13.74 5.97
C THR A 55 -5.40 -14.08 7.45
N LYS A 56 -4.90 -13.13 8.26
CA LYS A 56 -4.60 -13.35 9.68
C LYS A 56 -5.66 -12.70 10.55
N ASP A 57 -6.39 -13.51 11.32
CA ASP A 57 -7.46 -13.04 12.21
C ASP A 57 -7.02 -11.92 13.15
N LYS A 58 -5.78 -11.98 13.63
CA LYS A 58 -5.22 -10.96 14.51
C LYS A 58 -5.13 -9.59 13.84
N ILE A 59 -4.75 -9.54 12.58
CA ILE A 59 -4.69 -8.29 11.80
C ILE A 59 -6.09 -7.74 11.61
N ASN A 60 -7.05 -8.58 11.21
CA ASN A 60 -8.44 -8.17 11.02
C ASN A 60 -9.06 -7.60 12.31
N LYS A 61 -8.65 -8.10 13.49
CA LYS A 61 -9.06 -7.55 14.79
C LYS A 61 -8.36 -6.23 15.13
N LYS A 62 -7.07 -6.09 14.80
CA LYS A 62 -6.24 -4.91 15.13
C LYS A 62 -6.53 -3.73 14.21
N PHE A 63 -6.70 -3.97 12.92
CA PHE A 63 -6.87 -2.94 11.89
C PHE A 63 -8.29 -3.00 11.33
N LYS A 64 -9.20 -2.21 11.92
CA LYS A 64 -10.61 -2.13 11.48
C LYS A 64 -10.77 -1.51 10.08
N SER A 65 -9.75 -0.82 9.58
CA SER A 65 -9.73 -0.24 8.24
C SER A 65 -8.57 -0.82 7.44
N PRO A 66 -8.84 -1.71 6.47
CA PRO A 66 -7.80 -2.27 5.61
C PRO A 66 -7.05 -1.21 4.79
N SER A 67 -7.71 -0.12 4.38
CA SER A 67 -7.03 0.97 3.66
C SER A 67 -5.95 1.67 4.52
N LEU A 68 -6.13 1.72 5.85
CA LEU A 68 -5.09 2.23 6.75
C LEU A 68 -3.92 1.24 6.92
N LEU A 69 -4.18 -0.06 6.90
CA LEU A 69 -3.12 -1.06 6.87
C LEU A 69 -2.29 -0.91 5.59
N PHE A 70 -2.97 -0.74 4.44
CA PHE A 70 -2.29 -0.54 3.17
C PHE A 70 -1.48 0.77 3.15
N LEU A 71 -1.99 1.84 3.77
CA LEU A 71 -1.21 3.06 3.95
C LEU A 71 0.11 2.82 4.68
N LEU A 72 0.07 2.09 5.81
CA LEU A 72 1.28 1.80 6.60
C LEU A 72 2.33 1.08 5.78
N LEU A 73 1.89 0.12 4.96
CA LEU A 73 2.77 -0.65 4.08
C LEU A 73 3.36 0.21 2.97
N LEU A 74 2.61 1.16 2.40
CA LEU A 74 3.14 2.06 1.37
C LEU A 74 4.05 3.16 1.91
N THR A 75 3.89 3.54 3.18
CA THR A 75 4.70 4.61 3.81
C THR A 75 5.83 4.08 4.70
N HIS A 76 5.87 2.76 4.92
CA HIS A 76 6.79 2.07 5.84
C HIS A 76 6.68 2.50 7.31
N GLU A 77 5.53 3.01 7.70
CA GLU A 77 5.32 3.56 9.04
C GLU A 77 4.81 2.48 9.99
N LYS A 78 5.23 2.57 11.26
CA LYS A 78 4.83 1.62 12.29
C LYS A 78 3.41 1.86 12.81
N ASN A 79 2.99 3.14 12.86
CA ASN A 79 1.73 3.56 13.46
C ASN A 79 0.86 4.37 12.50
N ILE A 80 -0.46 4.16 12.60
CA ILE A 80 -1.47 4.85 11.77
C ILE A 80 -1.35 6.37 11.87
N LYS A 81 -1.08 6.91 13.07
CA LYS A 81 -0.98 8.35 13.29
C LYS A 81 0.14 8.97 12.47
N ASP A 82 1.30 8.32 12.44
CA ASP A 82 2.48 8.83 11.75
C ASP A 82 2.25 8.78 10.23
N ALA A 83 1.73 7.65 9.74
CA ALA A 83 1.37 7.46 8.33
C ALA A 83 0.34 8.47 7.82
N THR A 84 -0.74 8.66 8.58
CA THR A 84 -1.80 9.61 8.20
C THR A 84 -1.34 11.07 8.28
N SER A 85 -0.54 11.43 9.29
CA SER A 85 0.01 12.78 9.42
C SER A 85 0.96 13.09 8.28
N ARG A 86 1.85 12.14 7.94
CA ARG A 86 2.79 12.27 6.83
C ARG A 86 2.07 12.39 5.49
N ALA A 87 1.17 11.44 5.19
CA ALA A 87 0.40 11.46 3.96
C ALA A 87 -0.41 12.75 3.81
N ARG A 88 -1.02 13.25 4.89
CA ARG A 88 -1.75 14.52 4.87
C ARG A 88 -0.83 15.71 4.56
N LEU A 89 0.28 15.84 5.28
CA LEU A 89 1.22 16.95 5.11
C LEU A 89 1.85 16.96 3.71
N GLU A 90 2.18 15.79 3.18
CA GLU A 90 2.73 15.65 1.84
C GLU A 90 1.66 15.95 0.77
N ASN A 91 0.42 15.47 0.96
CA ASN A 91 -0.68 15.72 0.03
C ASN A 91 -1.11 17.20 -0.01
N GLU A 92 -1.09 17.93 1.11
CA GLU A 92 -1.42 19.36 1.17
C GLU A 92 -0.45 20.23 0.36
N LYS A 93 0.78 19.77 0.15
CA LYS A 93 1.85 20.50 -0.57
C LYS A 93 2.12 19.96 -1.97
N ALA A 94 1.40 18.93 -2.39
CA ALA A 94 1.72 18.20 -3.61
C ALA A 94 1.18 18.90 -4.86
N GLU A 95 1.98 18.95 -5.91
CA GLU A 95 1.55 19.38 -7.24
C GLU A 95 0.66 18.33 -7.93
N ALA A 96 0.79 17.07 -7.52
CA ALA A 96 0.02 15.95 -8.05
C ALA A 96 -0.27 14.93 -6.95
N LEU A 97 -1.42 14.27 -7.06
CA LEU A 97 -1.77 13.12 -6.24
C LEU A 97 -1.87 11.88 -7.12
N TYR A 98 -1.56 10.72 -6.55
CA TYR A 98 -1.56 9.43 -7.21
C TYR A 98 -2.43 8.46 -6.42
N GLN A 99 -3.40 7.85 -7.10
CA GLN A 99 -4.16 6.74 -6.56
C GLN A 99 -3.44 5.43 -6.91
N ILE A 100 -3.03 4.70 -5.88
CA ILE A 100 -2.41 3.38 -5.98
C ILE A 100 -3.49 2.36 -5.64
N VAL A 101 -3.75 1.44 -6.56
CA VAL A 101 -4.77 0.40 -6.43
C VAL A 101 -4.14 -0.97 -6.54
N CYS A 102 -4.46 -1.83 -5.58
CA CYS A 102 -3.95 -3.17 -5.46
C CYS A 102 -5.10 -4.16 -5.37
N CYS A 103 -5.19 -5.08 -6.31
CA CYS A 103 -6.29 -6.05 -6.40
C CYS A 103 -5.75 -7.48 -6.39
N ASN A 104 -6.39 -8.35 -5.62
CA ASN A 104 -6.25 -9.79 -5.80
C ASN A 104 -7.01 -10.20 -7.06
N ASN A 105 -6.35 -10.83 -8.03
CA ASN A 105 -6.97 -11.31 -9.26
C ASN A 105 -6.66 -12.80 -9.48
N ASP A 106 -7.63 -13.56 -9.99
CA ASP A 106 -7.48 -14.99 -10.28
C ASP A 106 -6.80 -15.27 -11.64
N GLN A 107 -6.44 -14.24 -12.43
CA GLN A 107 -5.87 -14.39 -13.79
C GLN A 107 -4.32 -14.34 -13.84
N ASP A 108 -3.74 -15.07 -14.80
CA ASP A 108 -2.30 -15.39 -15.03
C ASP A 108 -1.32 -14.23 -15.32
N ASN A 109 -1.45 -13.06 -14.69
CA ASN A 109 -0.47 -11.98 -14.88
C ASN A 109 0.50 -11.90 -13.70
N LEU A 110 1.62 -12.61 -13.81
CA LEU A 110 2.78 -12.50 -12.91
C LEU A 110 3.59 -11.25 -13.30
N ILE A 111 3.68 -10.27 -12.40
CA ILE A 111 4.70 -9.22 -12.51
C ILE A 111 6.01 -9.82 -11.95
N LEU A 112 6.82 -10.41 -12.82
CA LEU A 112 8.20 -10.76 -12.51
C LEU A 112 9.03 -9.47 -12.52
N TYR A 113 9.31 -8.93 -11.34
CA TYR A 113 10.21 -7.79 -11.22
C TYR A 113 11.64 -8.25 -11.51
N GLN A 114 12.13 -7.98 -12.73
CA GLN A 114 13.48 -8.38 -13.19
C GLN A 114 14.56 -7.33 -12.92
N LYS A 115 14.25 -6.25 -12.20
CA LYS A 115 15.24 -5.23 -11.83
C LYS A 115 15.91 -5.60 -10.50
N GLY A 116 17.24 -5.53 -10.47
CA GLY A 116 18.01 -5.81 -9.25
C GLY A 116 17.63 -4.85 -8.11
N LEU A 117 17.44 -5.41 -6.92
CA LEU A 117 17.13 -4.68 -5.69
C LEU A 117 18.30 -3.78 -5.28
N THR A 118 18.04 -2.48 -5.12
CA THR A 118 18.99 -1.54 -4.53
C THR A 118 19.10 -1.75 -3.01
N ASN A 119 20.07 -1.10 -2.36
CA ASN A 119 20.18 -1.17 -0.90
C ASN A 119 19.02 -0.44 -0.22
N GLU A 120 18.58 0.67 -0.80
CA GLU A 120 17.42 1.44 -0.35
C GLU A 120 16.15 0.58 -0.37
N ASP A 121 15.91 -0.14 -1.48
CA ASP A 121 14.79 -1.08 -1.58
C ASP A 121 14.86 -2.13 -0.46
N ARG A 122 16.02 -2.76 -0.26
CA ARG A 122 16.21 -3.79 0.78
C ARG A 122 15.90 -3.26 2.17
N ILE A 123 16.32 -2.04 2.48
CA ILE A 123 16.05 -1.41 3.79
C ILE A 123 14.55 -1.14 3.95
N ALA A 124 13.91 -0.56 2.94
CA ALA A 124 12.47 -0.29 2.94
C ALA A 124 11.64 -1.57 3.14
N LEU A 125 11.91 -2.60 2.33
CA LEU A 125 11.24 -3.90 2.42
C LEU A 125 11.44 -4.56 3.80
N SER A 126 12.65 -4.46 4.35
CA SER A 126 12.96 -5.00 5.68
C SER A 126 12.19 -4.28 6.78
N LYS A 127 12.07 -2.95 6.74
CA LYS A 127 11.26 -2.18 7.70
C LYS A 127 9.81 -2.63 7.69
N ASN A 128 9.23 -2.77 6.50
CA ASN A 128 7.87 -3.28 6.34
C ASN A 128 7.69 -4.68 6.93
N ALA A 129 8.62 -5.59 6.67
CA ALA A 129 8.58 -6.94 7.22
C ALA A 129 8.65 -6.92 8.76
N ILE A 130 9.54 -6.12 9.36
CA ILE A 130 9.67 -5.99 10.81
C ILE A 130 8.36 -5.46 11.42
N HIS A 131 7.83 -4.34 10.93
CA HIS A 131 6.59 -3.77 11.45
C HIS A 131 5.42 -4.75 11.31
N SER A 132 5.33 -5.46 10.17
CA SER A 132 4.30 -6.48 9.94
C SER A 132 4.36 -7.61 10.97
N MET A 133 5.57 -8.07 11.31
CA MET A 133 5.76 -9.09 12.33
C MET A 133 5.39 -8.58 13.73
N GLU A 134 5.72 -7.36 14.08
CA GLU A 134 5.30 -6.74 15.35
C GLU A 134 3.77 -6.58 15.44
N TRP A 135 3.08 -6.42 14.31
CA TRP A 135 1.62 -6.38 14.32
C TRP A 135 0.99 -7.77 14.53
N LEU A 136 1.71 -8.83 14.17
CA LEU A 136 1.32 -10.22 14.37
C LEU A 136 1.72 -10.78 15.75
N SER A 137 2.74 -10.22 16.41
CA SER A 137 3.18 -10.58 17.78
C SER A 137 2.20 -10.12 18.84
#